data_AF-A0A953TT22-F1
#
_entry.id   AF-A0A953TT22-F1
#
_cell.length_a   1.000
_cell.length_b   1.000
_cell.length_c   1.000
_cell.angle_alpha   90.00
_cell.angle_beta   90.00
_cell.angle_gamma   90.00
#
_symmetry.space_group_name_H-M   'P 1'
#
loop_
_entity.id
_entity.type
_entity.pdbx_description
1 polymer ?
#
loop_
_entity_poly.entity_id
_entity_poly.type
_entity_poly.pdbx_seq_one_letter_code
_entity_poly.pdbx_strand_id
1 'polypeptide(L)' 'MKEKTSITLSPDVLAGIDRLAGSKRSRSAVIEHALRRYLSEHARMRIQARDLEQLNRAADELNAEVAEVLDYQITEG' A
#
# COMPACT_ATOMS: atom_id res chain seq x y z
N MET A 1 -3.98 18.52 17.82
CA MET A 1 -2.73 19.19 18.27
C MET A 1 -1.53 18.47 17.67
N LYS A 2 -0.35 19.09 17.58
CA LYS A 2 0.87 18.44 17.05
C LYS A 2 1.87 18.22 18.18
N GLU A 3 2.49 17.04 18.22
CA GLU A 3 3.54 16.71 19.18
C GLU A 3 4.92 16.86 18.54
N LYS A 4 5.89 17.41 19.29
CA LYS A 4 7.26 17.53 18.81
C LYS A 4 7.95 16.18 18.95
N THR A 5 8.54 15.70 17.86
CA THR A 5 9.33 14.47 17.82
C THR A 5 10.72 14.79 17.28
N SER A 6 11.76 14.26 17.91
CA SER A 6 13.13 14.31 17.38
C SER A 6 13.38 13.03 16.59
N ILE A 7 13.87 13.16 15.36
CA ILE A 7 14.19 12.04 14.49
C ILE A 7 15.57 12.26 13.89
N THR A 8 16.34 11.17 13.77
CA THR A 8 17.64 11.20 13.11
C THR A 8 17.44 10.93 11.63
N LEU A 9 18.00 11.79 10.78
CA LEU A 9 17.92 11.68 9.32
C LEU A 9 19.34 11.81 8.75
N SER A 10 19.59 11.15 7.63
CA SER A 10 20.85 11.32 6.92
C SER A 10 20.97 12.75 6.35
N PRO A 11 22.19 13.26 6.16
CA PRO A 11 22.41 14.63 5.69
C PRO A 11 21.79 14.91 4.30
N ASP A 12 21.82 13.92 3.41
CA ASP A 12 21.26 14.00 2.07
C ASP A 12 19.71 14.12 2.09
N VAL A 13 19.06 13.38 2.98
CA VAL A 13 17.61 13.46 3.20
C VAL A 13 17.24 14.82 3.77
N LEU A 14 17.99 15.32 4.75
CA LEU A 14 17.75 16.64 5.33
C LEU A 14 17.90 17.76 4.28
N ALA A 15 18.94 17.67 3.44
CA ALA A 15 19.14 18.62 2.34
C ALA A 15 18.01 18.55 1.29
N GLY A 16 17.48 17.36 1.01
CA GLY A 16 16.29 17.18 0.18
C GLY A 16 15.06 17.87 0.75
N ILE A 17 14.83 17.71 2.06
CA ILE A 17 13.73 18.36 2.78
C ILE A 17 13.87 19.88 2.74
N ASP A 18 15.09 20.40 2.90
CA ASP A 18 15.36 21.85 2.82
C ASP A 18 15.01 22.44 1.46
N ARG A 19 15.41 21.75 0.38
CA ARG A 19 15.06 22.16 -0.99
C ARG A 19 13.55 22.17 -1.21
N LEU A 20 12.83 21.16 -0.70
CA LEU A 20 11.37 21.05 -0.80
C LEU A 20 10.64 22.10 0.05
N ALA A 21 11.18 22.42 1.23
CA ALA A 21 10.62 23.41 2.14
C ALA A 21 10.74 24.83 1.57
N GLY A 22 11.88 25.11 0.93
CA GLY A 22 12.22 26.44 0.41
C GLY A 22 12.11 27.50 1.50
N SER A 23 11.71 28.72 1.12
CA SER A 23 11.49 29.84 2.06
C SER A 23 10.08 29.87 2.67
N LYS A 24 9.16 29.03 2.19
CA LYS A 24 7.73 29.17 2.46
C LYS A 24 7.17 28.14 3.43
N ARG A 25 7.86 27.02 3.66
CA ARG A 25 7.37 25.93 4.52
C ARG A 25 8.44 25.55 5.54
N SER A 26 8.01 25.04 6.70
CA SER A 26 8.93 24.43 7.66
C SER A 26 9.28 23.00 7.23
N ARG A 27 10.45 22.51 7.64
CA ARG A 27 10.83 21.08 7.52
C ARG A 27 9.74 20.16 8.09
N SER A 28 9.19 20.51 9.25
CA SER A 28 8.11 19.75 9.89
C SER A 28 6.83 19.68 9.05
N ALA A 29 6.50 20.72 8.27
CA ALA A 29 5.35 20.70 7.38
C ALA A 29 5.57 19.80 6.14
N VAL A 30 6.80 19.73 5.63
CA VAL A 30 7.18 18.82 4.55
C VAL A 30 7.15 17.37 5.04
N ILE A 31 7.78 17.10 6.19
CA ILE A 31 7.82 15.77 6.81
C ILE A 31 6.41 15.26 7.12
N GLU A 32 5.58 16.09 7.75
CA GLU A 32 4.18 15.73 8.05
C GLU A 32 3.38 15.36 6.79
N HIS A 33 3.56 16.12 5.71
CA HIS A 33 2.86 15.85 4.45
C HIS A 33 3.31 14.52 3.83
N ALA A 34 4.62 14.27 3.82
CA ALA A 34 5.18 13.01 3.32
C ALA A 34 4.69 11.81 4.15
N LEU A 35 4.71 11.91 5.48
CA LEU A 35 4.23 10.86 6.39
C LEU A 35 2.73 10.60 6.22
N ARG A 36 1.90 11.64 6.10
CA ARG A 36 0.46 11.48 5.86
C ARG A 36 0.18 10.77 4.55
N ARG A 37 0.90 11.14 3.48
CA ARG A 37 0.78 10.47 2.19
C ARG A 37 1.19 9.01 2.31
N TYR A 38 2.36 8.75 2.89
CA TYR A 38 2.87 7.38 3.09
C TYR A 38 1.88 6.50 3.87
N LEU A 39 1.36 6.99 5.00
CA LEU A 39 0.40 6.27 5.82
C LEU A 39 -0.93 6.04 5.09
N SER A 40 -1.39 7.02 4.31
CA SER A 40 -2.65 6.90 3.56
C SER A 40 -2.53 5.90 2.41
N GLU A 41 -1.42 5.94 1.68
CA GLU A 41 -1.12 4.98 0.61
C GLU A 41 -0.93 3.57 1.20
N HIS A 42 -0.23 3.43 2.33
CA HIS A 42 -0.07 2.14 2.99
C HIS A 42 -1.39 1.61 3.57
N ALA A 43 -2.28 2.48 4.07
CA ALA A 43 -3.62 2.08 4.49
C ALA A 43 -4.45 1.57 3.29
N ARG A 44 -4.38 2.25 2.14
CA ARG A 44 -5.02 1.81 0.90
C ARG A 44 -4.45 0.49 0.40
N MET A 45 -3.13 0.33 0.40
CA MET A 45 -2.47 -0.92 0.01
C MET A 45 -2.81 -2.07 0.95
N ARG A 46 -2.97 -1.83 2.26
CA ARG A 46 -3.42 -2.85 3.20
C ARG A 46 -4.89 -3.23 3.02
N ILE A 47 -5.74 -2.29 2.59
CA ILE A 47 -7.12 -2.59 2.18
C ILE A 47 -7.11 -3.38 0.88
N GLN A 48 -6.32 -2.97 -0.12
CA GLN A 48 -6.15 -3.68 -1.39
C GLN A 48 -5.52 -5.06 -1.23
N ALA A 49 -4.61 -5.27 -0.29
CA ALA A 49 -4.05 -6.59 0.01
C ALA A 49 -5.10 -7.52 0.62
N ARG A 50 -6.00 -7.00 1.47
CA ARG A 50 -7.16 -7.76 1.98
C ARG A 50 -8.17 -8.09 0.88
N ASP A 51 -8.41 -7.16 -0.05
CA ASP A 51 -9.25 -7.40 -1.23
C ASP A 51 -8.59 -8.40 -2.19
N LEU A 52 -7.28 -8.35 -2.39
CA LEU A 52 -6.55 -9.27 -3.26
C LEU A 52 -6.58 -10.70 -2.70
N GLU A 53 -6.50 -10.88 -1.38
CA GLU A 53 -6.71 -12.17 -0.74
C GLU A 53 -8.16 -12.68 -0.86
N GLN A 54 -9.16 -11.79 -0.87
CA GLN A 54 -10.55 -12.19 -1.11
C GLN A 54 -10.83 -12.52 -2.57
N LEU A 55 -10.29 -11.73 -3.51
CA LEU A 55 -10.38 -11.99 -4.95
C LEU A 55 -9.64 -13.27 -5.35
N ASN A 56 -8.44 -13.53 -4.80
CA ASN A 56 -7.74 -14.78 -5.04
C ASN A 56 -8.50 -15.97 -4.46
N ARG A 57 -9.07 -15.86 -3.24
CA ARG A 57 -9.94 -16.92 -2.70
C ARG A 57 -11.16 -17.18 -3.58
N ALA A 58 -11.84 -16.13 -4.04
CA ALA A 58 -12.97 -16.28 -4.95
C ALA A 58 -12.57 -16.86 -6.31
N ALA A 59 -11.38 -16.53 -6.82
CA ALA A 59 -10.82 -17.11 -8.04
C ALA A 59 -10.42 -18.59 -7.85
N ASP A 60 -9.86 -18.95 -6.69
CA ASP A 60 -9.51 -20.33 -6.34
C ASP A 60 -10.77 -21.19 -6.16
N GLU A 61 -11.82 -20.67 -5.53
CA GLU A 61 -13.13 -21.33 -5.40
C GLU A 61 -13.81 -21.54 -6.76
N LEU A 62 -13.81 -20.52 -7.63
CA LEU A 62 -14.36 -20.62 -8.98
C LEU A 62 -13.55 -21.60 -9.87
N ASN A 63 -12.22 -21.63 -9.72
CA ASN A 63 -11.36 -22.56 -10.44
C ASN A 63 -11.55 -24.01 -9.97
N ALA A 64 -11.83 -24.23 -8.67
CA ALA A 64 -12.15 -25.54 -8.14
C ALA A 64 -13.50 -26.05 -8.65
N GLU A 65 -14.50 -25.17 -8.77
CA GLU A 65 -15.83 -25.50 -9.33
C GLU A 65 -15.73 -25.83 -10.84
N VAL A 66 -14.91 -25.09 -11.60
CA VAL A 66 -14.65 -25.39 -13.03
C VAL A 66 -13.86 -26.70 -13.20
N ALA A 67 -12.96 -27.04 -12.28
CA ALA A 67 -12.22 -28.30 -12.30
C ALA A 67 -13.13 -29.53 -12.06
N GLU A 68 -14.21 -29.37 -11.28
CA GLU A 68 -15.21 -30.42 -11.04
C GLU A 68 -16.14 -30.62 -12.26
N VAL A 69 -16.45 -29.56 -13.01
CA VAL A 69 -17.29 -29.64 -14.23
C VAL A 69 -16.54 -30.27 -15.42
N LEU A 70 -15.20 -30.22 -15.44
CA LEU A 70 -14.39 -30.82 -16.52
C LEU A 70 -14.26 -32.36 -16.42
N ASP A 71 -14.63 -32.98 -15.30
CA ASP A 71 -14.52 -34.44 -15.13
C ASP A 71 -15.68 -35.22 -15.79
N TYR A 72 -16.76 -34.56 -16.16
CA TYR A 72 -17.92 -35.21 -16.80
C TYR A 72 -17.79 -35.45 -18.31
N GLN A 73 -16.71 -34.99 -18.97
CA GLN A 73 -16.51 -35.16 -20.42
C GLN A 73 -15.46 -36.20 -20.82
N ILE A 74 -14.82 -36.93 -19.87
CA ILE A 74 -13.82 -37.96 -20.21
C ILE A 74 -14.38 -39.39 -20.09
N THR A 75 -15.59 -39.58 -19.54
CA THR A 75 -16.16 -40.95 -19.36
C THR A 75 -17.04 -41.44 -20.52
N GLU A 76 -17.37 -40.63 -21.52
CA GLU A 76 -18.12 -41.09 -22.70
C GLU A 76 -17.40 -40.65 -24.00
N GLY A 77 -16.41 -41.46 -24.41
CA GLY A 77 -15.69 -41.34 -25.68
C GLY A 77 -14.96 -42.63 -26.04
#